data_AF-A0A8S4R4S8-F1
#
_entry.id   AF-A0A8S4R4S8-F1
#
_cell.length_a   1.000
_cell.length_b   1.000
_cell.length_c   1.000
_cell.angle_alpha   90.00
_cell.angle_beta   90.00
_cell.angle_gamma   90.00
#
_symmetry.space_group_name_H-M   'P 1'
#
loop_
_entity.id
_entity.type
_entity.pdbx_description
1 polymer ?
#
loop_
_entity_poly.entity_id
_entity_poly.type
_entity_poly.pdbx_seq_one_letter_code
_entity_poly.pdbx_strand_id
1 'polypeptide(L)'
;MPKKPPRNAFYFYMVDFKEEQRKKGINYGNMAEVAEAAGPLWRDAPPPVRTKYETRAKKERQKYSGSEHKLTSNGIPFAVIDQQARELQEAIENEKRDIINIVNMRTNTLNTMDVYVMDVNCYCKASVDYVVGESTLLRFNVQEGIKDSYHEIINPGSIPVGYASDVKYGSQDLGLNMPDETS
;
A
#
# COMPACT_ATOMS: atom_id res chain seq x y z
N MET A 1 7.09 -11.38 23.10
CA MET A 1 7.52 -12.79 22.99
C MET A 1 8.96 -12.83 22.47
N PRO A 2 9.87 -13.62 23.06
CA PRO A 2 11.25 -13.70 22.58
C PRO A 2 11.30 -14.27 21.15
N LYS A 3 12.01 -13.57 20.27
CA LYS A 3 12.15 -13.93 18.85
C LYS A 3 12.91 -15.25 18.75
N LYS A 4 12.27 -16.29 18.19
CA LYS A 4 12.92 -17.60 18.01
C LYS A 4 14.17 -17.42 17.13
N PRO A 5 15.33 -17.98 17.51
CA PRO A 5 16.56 -17.79 16.77
C PRO A 5 16.43 -18.32 15.34
N PRO A 6 17.04 -17.65 14.35
CA PRO A 6 16.93 -18.04 12.96
C PRO A 6 17.50 -19.45 12.75
N ARG A 7 16.72 -20.31 12.08
CA ARG A 7 17.13 -21.67 11.73
C ARG A 7 18.40 -21.61 10.87
N ASN A 8 19.49 -22.20 11.36
CA ASN A 8 20.79 -22.26 10.69
C ASN A 8 20.98 -23.63 10.01
N ALA A 9 22.11 -23.83 9.31
CA ALA A 9 22.42 -25.09 8.63
C ALA A 9 22.37 -26.29 9.59
N PHE A 10 22.92 -26.14 10.79
CA PHE A 10 22.92 -27.18 11.82
C PHE A 10 21.50 -27.57 12.27
N TYR A 11 20.56 -26.62 12.35
CA TYR A 11 19.17 -26.93 12.66
C TYR A 11 18.55 -27.89 11.65
N PHE A 12 18.76 -27.68 10.36
CA PHE A 12 18.23 -28.59 9.33
C PHE A 12 18.92 -29.95 9.35
N TYR A 13 20.22 -29.98 9.66
CA TYR A 13 20.96 -31.22 9.87
C TYR A 13 20.39 -32.02 11.05
N MET A 14 20.13 -31.37 12.19
CA MET A 14 19.53 -32.02 13.37
C MET A 14 18.14 -32.60 13.08
N VAL A 15 17.31 -31.91 12.28
CA VAL A 15 15.98 -32.42 11.90
C VAL A 15 16.11 -33.71 11.07
N ASP A 16 16.97 -33.71 10.05
CA ASP A 16 17.17 -34.88 9.20
C ASP A 16 17.83 -36.03 10.02
N PHE A 17 18.80 -35.72 10.89
CA PHE A 17 19.44 -36.68 11.80
C PHE A 17 18.45 -37.31 12.78
N LYS A 18 17.55 -36.53 13.38
CA LYS A 18 16.51 -37.04 14.28
C LYS A 18 15.61 -38.05 13.57
N GLU A 19 15.22 -37.77 12.33
CA GLU A 19 14.40 -38.69 11.52
C GLU A 19 15.17 -39.95 11.14
N GLU A 20 16.46 -39.85 10.82
CA GLU A 20 17.30 -41.02 10.56
C GLU A 20 17.44 -41.93 11.79
N GLN A 21 17.64 -41.35 12.97
CA GLN A 21 17.75 -42.10 14.23
C GLN A 21 16.40 -42.71 14.63
N ARG A 22 15.30 -42.00 14.40
CA ARG A 22 13.94 -42.54 14.58
C ARG A 22 13.70 -43.78 13.73
N LYS A 23 14.15 -43.79 12.47
CA LYS A 23 14.08 -44.98 11.60
C LYS A 23 14.91 -46.16 12.12
N LYS A 24 15.98 -45.88 12.86
CA LYS A 24 16.82 -46.88 13.54
C LYS A 24 16.28 -47.30 14.92
N GLY A 25 15.11 -46.81 15.31
CA GLY A 25 14.47 -47.11 16.59
C GLY A 25 14.93 -46.23 17.76
N ILE A 26 15.76 -45.21 17.51
CA ILE A 26 16.26 -44.27 18.53
C ILE A 26 15.42 -42.99 18.48
N ASN A 27 14.65 -42.74 19.53
CA ASN A 27 13.79 -41.57 19.64
C ASN A 27 14.34 -40.57 20.67
N TYR A 28 14.68 -39.36 20.21
CA TYR A 28 15.05 -38.24 21.07
C TYR A 28 13.82 -37.45 21.53
N GLY A 29 13.73 -37.16 22.83
CA GLY A 29 12.59 -36.48 23.45
C GLY A 29 12.54 -34.98 23.14
N ASN A 30 13.70 -34.35 22.94
CA ASN A 30 13.79 -32.92 22.64
C ASN A 30 14.94 -32.61 21.65
N MET A 31 15.00 -31.37 21.14
CA MET A 31 16.06 -30.96 20.20
C MET A 31 17.43 -30.75 20.85
N ALA A 32 17.52 -30.63 22.19
CA ALA A 32 18.80 -30.48 22.87
C ALA A 32 19.56 -31.81 22.92
N GLU A 33 18.86 -32.92 23.16
CA GLU A 33 19.41 -34.28 23.06
C GLU A 33 19.92 -34.60 21.65
N VAL A 34 19.17 -34.15 20.65
CA VAL A 34 19.59 -34.26 19.24
C VAL A 34 20.85 -33.44 18.99
N ALA A 35 20.96 -32.23 19.55
CA ALA A 35 22.13 -31.37 19.39
C ALA A 35 23.40 -31.99 19.98
N GLU A 36 23.28 -32.65 21.14
CA GLU A 36 24.41 -33.34 21.78
C GLU A 36 24.90 -34.53 20.95
N ALA A 37 23.97 -35.35 20.43
CA ALA A 37 24.32 -36.50 19.59
C ALA A 37 24.81 -36.11 18.18
N ALA A 38 24.22 -35.08 17.58
CA ALA A 38 24.52 -34.63 16.22
C ALA A 38 25.71 -33.66 16.17
N GLY A 39 26.07 -33.00 17.27
CA GLY A 39 27.12 -31.98 17.34
C GLY A 39 28.51 -32.48 16.92
N PRO A 40 29.00 -33.63 17.43
CA PRO A 40 30.25 -34.23 16.97
C PRO A 40 30.21 -34.61 15.48
N LEU A 41 29.14 -35.27 15.04
CA LEU A 41 28.97 -35.71 13.65
C LEU A 41 28.87 -34.56 12.66
N TRP A 42 28.32 -33.41 13.08
CA TRP A 42 28.28 -32.19 12.28
C TRP A 42 29.65 -31.50 12.16
N ARG A 43 30.47 -31.53 13.22
CA ARG A 43 31.83 -30.97 13.19
C ARG A 43 32.71 -31.73 12.20
N ASP A 44 32.58 -33.05 12.19
CA ASP A 44 33.35 -33.95 11.32
C ASP A 44 32.68 -34.16 9.94
N ALA A 45 31.54 -33.51 9.67
CA ALA A 45 30.81 -33.66 8.43
C ALA A 45 31.63 -33.14 7.23
N PRO A 46 31.70 -33.91 6.11
CA PRO A 46 32.38 -33.47 4.90
C PRO A 46 31.80 -32.17 4.33
N PRO A 47 32.62 -31.32 3.66
CA PRO A 47 32.16 -30.06 3.07
C PRO A 47 30.90 -30.19 2.20
N PRO A 48 30.73 -31.21 1.33
CA PRO A 48 29.52 -31.37 0.52
C PRO A 48 28.22 -31.51 1.33
N VAL A 49 28.30 -32.19 2.48
CA VAL A 49 27.16 -32.38 3.38
C VAL A 49 26.79 -31.04 4.03
N ARG A 50 27.79 -30.28 4.48
CA ARG A 50 27.57 -28.95 5.09
C ARG A 50 26.97 -27.97 4.10
N THR A 51 27.49 -27.93 2.86
CA THR A 51 26.97 -27.07 1.78
C THR A 51 25.51 -27.34 1.45
N LYS A 52 25.05 -28.60 1.48
CA LYS A 52 23.62 -28.96 1.30
C LYS A 52 22.74 -28.24 2.33
N TYR A 53 23.10 -28.31 3.61
CA TYR A 53 22.31 -27.71 4.68
C TYR A 53 22.44 -26.19 4.77
N GLU A 54 23.61 -25.64 4.42
CA GLU A 54 23.81 -24.20 4.27
C GLU A 54 22.95 -23.62 3.14
N THR A 55 22.88 -24.31 2.00
CA THR A 55 22.00 -23.93 0.89
C THR A 55 20.53 -23.97 1.31
N ARG A 56 20.13 -25.02 2.05
CA ARG A 56 18.76 -25.13 2.59
C ARG A 56 18.45 -24.00 3.57
N ALA A 57 19.36 -23.68 4.48
CA ALA A 57 19.19 -22.56 5.40
C ALA A 57 19.13 -21.21 4.70
N LYS A 58 19.94 -21.00 3.65
CA LYS A 58 19.91 -19.79 2.83
C LYS A 58 18.58 -19.63 2.10
N LYS A 59 18.06 -20.69 1.48
CA LYS A 59 16.74 -20.70 0.82
C LYS A 59 15.62 -20.37 1.80
N GLU A 60 15.63 -20.96 2.99
CA GLU A 60 14.64 -20.67 4.02
C GLU A 60 14.73 -19.22 4.52
N ARG A 61 15.93 -18.68 4.73
CA ARG A 61 16.10 -17.25 5.07
C ARG A 61 15.59 -16.33 3.96
N GLN A 62 15.80 -16.69 2.70
CA GLN A 62 15.32 -15.92 1.55
C GLN A 62 13.80 -15.89 1.47
N LYS A 63 13.12 -17.00 1.76
CA LYS A 63 11.63 -17.05 1.83
C LYS A 63 11.08 -16.01 2.81
N TYR A 64 11.71 -15.85 3.97
CA TYR A 64 11.27 -14.88 4.99
C TYR A 64 11.83 -13.45 4.80
N SER A 65 12.58 -13.20 3.71
CA SER A 65 13.19 -11.88 3.44
C SER A 65 12.45 -11.02 2.42
N GLY A 66 11.37 -11.56 1.82
CA GLY A 66 10.54 -10.85 0.84
C GLY A 66 9.77 -9.66 1.44
N SER A 67 9.29 -8.76 0.57
CA SER A 67 8.47 -7.61 0.94
C SER A 67 7.18 -8.00 1.69
N GLU A 68 6.70 -9.23 1.52
CA GLU A 68 5.57 -9.80 2.28
C GLU A 68 5.79 -9.85 3.80
N HIS A 69 7.04 -9.90 4.26
CA HIS A 69 7.38 -9.97 5.68
C HIS A 69 7.99 -8.68 6.24
N LYS A 70 8.18 -7.68 5.38
CA LYS A 70 8.65 -6.35 5.79
C LYS A 70 7.41 -5.54 6.16
N LEU A 71 7.44 -4.94 7.34
CA LEU A 71 6.41 -4.03 7.82
C LEU A 71 6.98 -2.62 7.87
N THR A 72 6.16 -1.61 7.65
CA THR A 72 6.50 -0.22 7.95
C THR A 72 6.54 0.02 9.46
N SER A 73 7.01 1.21 9.88
CA SER A 73 6.96 1.65 11.28
C SER A 73 5.55 1.64 11.87
N ASN A 74 4.51 1.71 11.02
CA ASN A 74 3.11 1.70 11.40
C ASN A 74 2.49 0.31 11.28
N GLY A 75 3.29 -0.74 11.07
CA GLY A 75 2.85 -2.14 11.02
C GLY A 75 2.22 -2.57 9.69
N ILE A 76 2.29 -1.75 8.64
CA ILE A 76 1.69 -2.06 7.33
C ILE A 76 2.67 -2.94 6.53
N PRO A 77 2.26 -4.09 5.98
CA PRO A 77 3.13 -4.88 5.11
C PRO A 77 3.51 -4.13 3.83
N PHE A 78 4.78 -4.21 3.42
CA PHE A 78 5.25 -3.60 2.17
C PHE A 78 4.51 -4.15 0.95
N ALA A 79 4.11 -5.42 0.97
CA ALA A 79 3.29 -6.01 -0.10
C ALA A 79 1.95 -5.28 -0.32
N VAL A 80 1.35 -4.71 0.74
CA VAL A 80 0.12 -3.90 0.63
C VAL A 80 0.42 -2.57 -0.05
N ILE A 81 1.53 -1.92 0.30
CA ILE A 81 1.96 -0.66 -0.32
C ILE A 81 2.25 -0.87 -1.81
N ASP A 82 2.99 -1.93 -2.15
CA ASP A 82 3.30 -2.29 -3.53
C ASP A 82 2.02 -2.58 -4.33
N GLN A 83 1.03 -3.23 -3.70
CA GLN A 83 -0.26 -3.50 -4.32
C GLN A 83 -1.07 -2.22 -4.55
N GLN A 84 -1.18 -1.35 -3.55
CA GLN A 84 -1.86 -0.05 -3.68
C GLN A 84 -1.21 0.82 -4.76
N ALA A 85 0.12 0.82 -4.85
CA ALA A 85 0.83 1.55 -5.90
C ALA A 85 0.53 1.00 -7.31
N ARG A 86 0.43 -0.33 -7.46
CA ARG A 86 0.03 -0.96 -8.73
C ARG A 86 -1.42 -0.61 -9.10
N GLU A 87 -2.34 -0.73 -8.14
CA GLU A 87 -3.76 -0.40 -8.36
C GLU A 87 -3.93 1.07 -8.77
N LEU A 88 -3.21 1.98 -8.12
CA LEU A 88 -3.21 3.40 -8.48
C LEU A 88 -2.66 3.61 -9.90
N GLN A 89 -1.56 2.95 -10.26
CA GLN A 89 -0.98 3.05 -11.60
C GLN A 89 -1.93 2.49 -12.68
N GLU A 90 -2.56 1.36 -12.42
CA GLU A 90 -3.55 0.77 -13.33
C GLU A 90 -4.77 1.68 -13.51
N ALA A 91 -5.27 2.29 -12.43
CA ALA A 91 -6.35 3.26 -12.50
C ALA A 91 -6.00 4.48 -13.37
N ILE A 92 -4.80 5.06 -13.20
CA ILE A 92 -4.31 6.18 -14.02
C ILE A 92 -4.20 5.80 -15.49
N GLU A 93 -3.69 4.60 -15.80
CA GLU A 93 -3.58 4.14 -17.19
C GLU A 93 -4.94 3.83 -17.83
N ASN A 94 -5.90 3.35 -17.04
CA ASN A 94 -7.28 3.17 -17.50
C ASN A 94 -7.94 4.51 -17.80
N GLU A 95 -7.81 5.51 -16.92
CA GLU A 95 -8.32 6.86 -17.13
C GLU A 95 -7.76 7.49 -18.41
N LYS A 96 -6.44 7.43 -18.63
CA LYS A 96 -5.81 7.92 -19.87
C LYS A 96 -6.38 7.24 -21.11
N ARG A 97 -6.56 5.91 -21.05
CA ARG A 97 -7.11 5.14 -22.16
C ARG A 97 -8.53 5.57 -22.49
N ASP A 98 -9.34 5.82 -21.47
CA ASP A 98 -10.72 6.29 -21.63
C ASP A 98 -10.77 7.67 -22.27
N ILE A 99 -9.92 8.61 -21.83
CA ILE A 99 -9.80 9.94 -22.45
C ILE A 99 -9.41 9.82 -23.93
N ILE A 100 -8.40 9.01 -24.24
CA ILE A 100 -7.96 8.77 -25.63
C ILE A 100 -9.10 8.19 -26.47
N ASN A 101 -9.85 7.22 -25.93
CA ASN A 101 -10.98 6.61 -26.61
C ASN A 101 -12.09 7.63 -26.90
N ILE A 102 -12.43 8.48 -25.92
CA ILE A 102 -13.43 9.55 -26.09
C ILE A 102 -13.04 10.50 -27.22
N VAL A 103 -11.78 10.93 -27.27
CA VAL A 103 -11.26 11.83 -28.31
C VAL A 103 -11.26 11.16 -29.68
N ASN A 104 -10.78 9.91 -29.77
CA ASN A 104 -10.69 9.15 -31.02
C ASN A 104 -12.08 8.81 -31.60
N MET A 105 -13.07 8.51 -30.76
CA MET A 105 -14.43 8.24 -31.25
C MET A 105 -15.12 9.48 -31.81
N ARG A 106 -14.66 10.68 -31.43
CA ARG A 106 -15.30 11.95 -31.77
C ARG A 106 -14.41 12.83 -32.66
N THR A 107 -13.43 12.27 -33.36
CA THR A 107 -12.47 13.06 -34.17
C THR A 107 -13.14 14.05 -35.13
N ASN A 108 -14.26 13.67 -35.77
CA ASN A 108 -14.99 14.53 -36.70
C ASN A 108 -15.90 15.57 -36.03
N THR A 109 -16.19 15.40 -34.73
CA THR A 109 -17.08 16.26 -33.95
C THR A 109 -16.38 16.83 -32.72
N LEU A 110 -15.05 16.82 -32.70
CA LEU A 110 -14.26 17.21 -31.53
C LEU A 110 -14.44 18.69 -31.23
N ASN A 111 -14.57 19.52 -32.27
CA ASN A 111 -14.71 20.96 -32.11
C ASN A 111 -16.04 21.37 -31.47
N THR A 112 -17.10 20.58 -31.69
CA THR A 112 -18.46 20.83 -31.17
C THR A 112 -18.79 20.01 -29.93
N MET A 113 -17.89 19.12 -29.51
CA MET A 113 -18.09 18.31 -28.30
C MET A 113 -17.99 19.19 -27.05
N ASP A 114 -19.05 19.23 -26.28
CA ASP A 114 -19.03 19.86 -24.96
C ASP A 114 -18.16 19.05 -23.98
N VAL A 115 -17.22 19.75 -23.35
CA VAL A 115 -16.32 19.29 -22.29
C VAL A 115 -16.65 20.06 -21.02
N TYR A 116 -16.58 19.37 -19.88
CA TYR A 116 -16.88 19.92 -18.58
C TYR A 116 -15.61 19.95 -17.73
N VAL A 117 -15.32 21.10 -17.11
CA VAL A 117 -14.18 21.29 -16.20
C VAL A 117 -14.74 21.70 -14.85
N MET A 118 -14.29 21.05 -13.79
CA MET A 118 -14.72 21.32 -12.43
C MET A 118 -13.54 21.78 -11.58
N ASP A 119 -13.78 22.77 -10.72
CA ASP A 119 -12.86 23.17 -9.67
C ASP A 119 -13.62 23.35 -8.35
N VAL A 120 -12.95 23.02 -7.23
CA VAL A 120 -13.55 23.05 -5.89
C VAL A 120 -12.59 23.67 -4.89
N ASN A 121 -13.10 24.62 -4.12
CA ASN A 121 -12.39 25.23 -3.01
C ASN A 121 -12.86 24.59 -1.71
N CYS A 122 -11.91 24.07 -0.94
CA CYS A 122 -12.16 23.35 0.29
C CYS A 122 -11.52 24.09 1.47
N TYR A 123 -12.30 24.36 2.52
CA TYR A 123 -11.78 24.99 3.75
C TYR A 123 -10.65 24.17 4.37
N CYS A 124 -10.83 22.86 4.46
CA CYS A 124 -9.83 21.94 4.99
C CYS A 124 -10.13 20.48 4.59
N LYS A 125 -9.21 19.58 4.93
CA LYS A 125 -9.41 18.13 4.87
C LYS A 125 -9.64 17.58 6.28
N ALA A 126 -10.89 17.27 6.60
CA ALA A 126 -11.30 16.68 7.87
C ALA A 126 -11.18 15.16 7.81
N SER A 127 -10.04 14.64 8.26
CA SER A 127 -9.69 13.21 8.20
C SER A 127 -9.69 12.67 6.76
N VAL A 128 -10.79 12.04 6.33
CA VAL A 128 -10.96 11.46 5.00
C VAL A 128 -11.74 12.38 4.05
N ASP A 129 -12.54 13.30 4.58
CA ASP A 129 -13.46 14.14 3.82
C ASP A 129 -12.90 15.56 3.61
N TYR A 130 -13.24 16.17 2.49
CA TYR A 130 -12.95 17.58 2.22
C TYR A 130 -14.16 18.43 2.56
N VAL A 131 -13.95 19.50 3.33
CA VAL A 131 -15.00 20.46 3.68
C VAL A 131 -15.10 21.48 2.54
N VAL A 132 -15.96 21.23 1.58
CA VAL A 132 -16.14 22.08 0.38
C VAL A 132 -16.85 23.38 0.76
N GLY A 133 -16.33 24.50 0.27
CA GLY A 133 -16.90 25.84 0.46
C GLY A 133 -17.26 26.57 -0.82
N GLU A 134 -16.78 26.11 -1.96
CA GLU A 134 -17.15 26.64 -3.27
C GLU A 134 -16.91 25.57 -4.35
N SER A 135 -17.77 25.56 -5.36
CA SER A 135 -17.68 24.65 -6.49
C SER A 135 -18.03 25.37 -7.79
N THR A 136 -17.23 25.16 -8.82
CA THR A 136 -17.48 25.65 -10.17
C THR A 136 -17.46 24.50 -11.17
N LEU A 137 -18.46 24.44 -12.04
CA LEU A 137 -18.49 23.56 -13.22
C LEU A 137 -18.64 24.41 -14.47
N LEU A 138 -17.69 24.30 -15.38
CA LEU A 138 -17.62 25.04 -16.64
C LEU A 138 -17.91 24.10 -17.81
N ARG A 139 -18.82 24.48 -18.70
CA ARG A 139 -19.03 23.77 -19.97
C ARG A 139 -18.44 24.59 -21.11
N PHE A 140 -17.63 23.95 -21.94
CA PHE A 140 -17.04 24.59 -23.11
C PHE A 140 -16.88 23.61 -24.27
N ASN A 141 -16.73 24.11 -25.48
CA ASN A 141 -16.19 23.33 -26.60
C ASN A 141 -15.16 24.17 -27.37
N VAL A 142 -14.41 23.55 -28.28
CA VAL A 142 -13.31 24.25 -28.97
C VAL A 142 -13.84 25.30 -29.97
N GLN A 143 -15.03 25.10 -30.53
CA GLN A 143 -15.60 26.01 -31.53
C GLN A 143 -16.18 27.28 -30.93
N GLU A 144 -16.95 27.17 -29.86
CA GLU A 144 -17.70 28.25 -29.23
C GLU A 144 -16.98 28.83 -28.01
N GLY A 145 -15.98 28.13 -27.48
CA GLY A 145 -15.36 28.47 -26.21
C GLY A 145 -16.29 28.14 -25.04
N ILE A 146 -16.29 29.00 -24.02
CA ILE A 146 -17.12 28.83 -22.81
C ILE A 146 -18.59 29.07 -23.17
N LYS A 147 -19.45 28.11 -22.81
CA LYS A 147 -20.88 28.14 -23.11
C LYS A 147 -21.71 28.55 -21.91
N ASP A 148 -21.47 27.91 -20.77
CA ASP A 148 -22.06 28.25 -19.49
C ASP A 148 -21.18 27.79 -18.34
N SER A 149 -21.52 28.29 -17.14
CA SER A 149 -20.91 27.86 -15.89
C SER A 149 -21.98 27.73 -14.82
N TYR A 150 -21.80 26.74 -13.96
CA TYR A 150 -22.45 26.61 -12.67
C TYR A 150 -21.43 27.00 -11.60
N HIS A 151 -21.78 27.94 -10.73
CA HIS A 151 -20.94 28.39 -9.63
C HIS A 151 -21.80 28.46 -8.38
N GLU A 152 -21.29 27.90 -7.28
CA GLU A 152 -21.98 27.89 -6.00
C GLU A 152 -20.97 28.08 -4.86
N ILE A 153 -21.28 29.04 -3.98
CA ILE A 153 -20.67 29.13 -2.65
C ILE A 153 -21.48 28.24 -1.71
N ILE A 154 -20.80 27.29 -1.07
CA ILE A 154 -21.41 26.25 -0.26
C ILE A 154 -21.17 26.56 1.21
N ASN A 155 -22.25 26.64 1.99
CA ASN A 155 -22.16 26.60 3.45
C ASN A 155 -22.17 25.13 3.90
N PRO A 156 -21.06 24.58 4.41
CA PRO A 156 -21.00 23.18 4.81
C PRO A 156 -21.72 22.91 6.15
N GLY A 157 -22.26 23.94 6.80
CA GLY A 157 -22.93 23.82 8.09
C GLY A 157 -21.94 23.85 9.26
N SER A 158 -22.06 22.88 10.17
CA SER A 158 -21.22 22.82 11.36
C SER A 158 -19.76 22.50 11.04
N ILE A 159 -18.84 23.20 11.72
CA ILE A 159 -17.40 22.98 11.62
C ILE A 159 -17.02 21.62 12.25
N PRO A 160 -16.26 20.75 11.55
CA PRO A 160 -15.80 19.49 12.13
C PRO A 160 -14.96 19.69 13.40
N VAL A 161 -15.21 18.85 14.42
CA VAL A 161 -14.53 18.94 15.71
C VAL A 161 -13.01 18.78 15.53
N GLY A 162 -12.26 19.74 16.06
CA GLY A 162 -10.79 19.77 15.97
C GLY A 162 -10.23 20.55 14.77
N TYR A 163 -11.08 20.97 13.82
CA TYR A 163 -10.66 21.63 12.57
C TYR A 163 -10.98 23.13 12.50
N ALA A 164 -11.41 23.74 13.61
CA ALA A 164 -11.81 25.15 13.63
C ALA A 164 -10.71 26.12 13.18
N SER A 165 -9.44 25.84 13.52
CA SER A 165 -8.31 26.65 13.06
C SER A 165 -8.06 26.48 11.56
N ASP A 166 -8.14 25.25 11.05
CA ASP A 166 -7.94 24.97 9.62
C ASP A 166 -9.03 25.60 8.77
N VAL A 167 -10.30 25.49 9.21
CA VAL A 167 -11.44 26.13 8.54
C VAL A 167 -11.29 27.64 8.51
N LYS A 168 -10.86 28.25 9.62
CA LYS A 168 -10.60 29.69 9.67
C LYS A 168 -9.48 30.10 8.70
N TYR A 169 -8.40 29.33 8.62
CA TYR A 169 -7.32 29.59 7.68
C TYR A 169 -7.80 29.47 6.23
N GLY A 170 -8.49 28.38 5.89
CA GLY A 170 -9.05 28.17 4.55
C GLY A 170 -10.07 29.26 4.16
N SER A 171 -10.92 29.68 5.09
CA SER A 171 -11.85 30.80 4.89
C SER A 171 -11.12 32.08 4.51
N GLN A 172 -10.03 32.41 5.21
CA GLN A 172 -9.25 33.62 4.96
C GLN A 172 -8.45 33.55 3.65
N ASP A 173 -7.84 32.41 3.37
CA ASP A 173 -7.00 32.18 2.19
C ASP A 173 -7.84 32.19 0.90
N LEU A 174 -9.00 31.52 0.94
CA LEU A 174 -9.91 31.36 -0.19
C LEU A 174 -10.92 32.51 -0.30
N GLY A 175 -10.99 33.42 0.69
CA GLY A 175 -11.96 34.51 0.73
C GLY A 175 -13.41 34.05 0.96
N LEU A 176 -13.61 32.89 1.58
CA LEU A 176 -14.92 32.30 1.88
C LEU A 176 -15.45 32.76 3.23
N ASN A 177 -16.77 32.80 3.40
CA ASN A 177 -17.39 33.06 4.70
C ASN A 177 -17.10 31.93 5.70
N MET A 178 -17.12 32.22 6.99
CA MET A 178 -17.06 31.13 7.98
C MET A 178 -18.34 30.29 7.91
N PRO A 179 -18.24 28.95 7.96
CA PRO A 179 -19.42 28.10 8.06
C PRO A 179 -20.26 28.42 9.29
N ASP A 180 -21.58 28.34 9.12
CA ASP A 180 -22.55 28.50 10.19
C ASP A 180 -23.69 27.48 10.06
N GLU A 181 -24.50 27.31 11.10
CA GLU A 181 -25.61 26.34 11.09
C GLU A 181 -26.84 26.83 10.31
N THR A 182 -26.77 27.99 9.66
CA THR A 182 -27.89 28.60 8.93
C THR A 182 -27.70 28.45 7.43
N SER A 183 -28.50 27.58 6.81
CA SER A 183 -28.61 27.46 5.35
C SER A 183 -29.60 28.45 4.76
#